data_AF-A0A4P1RCT0-F1
#
_entry.id   AF-A0A4P1RCT0-F1
#
_cell.length_a   1.000
_cell.length_b   1.000
_cell.length_c   1.000
_cell.angle_alpha   90.00
_cell.angle_beta   90.00
_cell.angle_gamma   90.00
#
_symmetry.space_group_name_H-M   'P 1'
#
loop_
_entity.id
_entity.type
_entity.pdbx_description
1 polymer ?
#
loop_
_entity_poly.entity_id
_entity_poly.type
_entity_poly.pdbx_seq_one_letter_code
_entity_poly.pdbx_strand_id
1 'polypeptide(L)' 'MDLVFTMLLISSISAALAIAEVGKNGNNYAAWVPICGSVPKFCNQVTGALIAGFISVITYMILLLHSLHTVLDPLLLKKS' A
#
# COMPACT_ATOMS: atom_id res chain seq x y z
N MET A 1 -1.15 12.61 -12.59
CA MET A 1 -2.18 12.09 -11.66
C MET A 1 -1.68 10.82 -10.96
N ASP A 2 -0.87 10.03 -11.65
CA ASP A 2 -0.18 8.81 -11.22
C ASP A 2 0.54 8.97 -9.87
N LEU A 3 1.24 10.10 -9.69
CA LEU A 3 1.99 10.42 -8.47
C LEU A 3 1.09 10.70 -7.26
N VAL A 4 -0.11 11.23 -7.48
CA VAL A 4 -1.08 11.46 -6.39
C VAL A 4 -1.69 10.13 -5.95
N PHE A 5 -2.04 9.27 -6.90
CA PHE A 5 -2.60 7.94 -6.60
C PHE A 5 -1.58 7.01 -5.95
N THR A 6 -0.32 7.01 -6.39
CA THR A 6 0.74 6.21 -5.74
C THR A 6 0.92 6.62 -4.28
N MET A 7 1.00 7.92 -3.99
CA MET A 7 1.13 8.41 -2.62
C MET A 7 -0.08 8.04 -1.76
N LEU A 8 -1.30 8.22 -2.28
CA LEU A 8 -2.53 7.85 -1.58
C LEU A 8 -2.58 6.36 -1.24
N LEU A 9 -2.22 5.49 -2.19
CA LEU A 9 -2.18 4.04 -1.99
C LEU A 9 -1.16 3.63 -0.93
N ILE A 10 0.04 4.21 -0.98
CA ILE A 10 1.11 3.95 0.00
C ILE A 10 0.62 4.33 1.41
N SER A 11 0.11 5.55 1.60
CA SER A 11 -0.41 5.99 2.90
C SER A 11 -1.54 5.08 3.41
N SER A 12 -2.45 4.68 2.53
CA SER A 12 -3.58 3.82 2.88
C SER A 12 -3.12 2.42 3.31
N ILE A 13 -2.18 1.82 2.58
CA ILE A 13 -1.65 0.49 2.89
C ILE A 13 -0.80 0.51 4.16
N SER A 14 -0.04 1.57 4.41
CA SER A 14 0.69 1.75 5.67
C SER A 14 -0.26 1.78 6.87
N ALA A 15 -1.37 2.51 6.78
CA ALA A 15 -2.39 2.52 7.82
C ALA A 15 -3.05 1.14 8.00
N ALA A 16 -3.40 0.47 6.90
CA ALA A 16 -3.99 -0.86 6.93
C ALA A 16 -3.03 -1.91 7.53
N LEU A 17 -1.74 -1.83 7.22
CA LEU A 17 -0.68 -2.68 7.79
C LEU A 17 -0.56 -2.49 9.31
N ALA A 18 -0.56 -1.24 9.77
CA ALA A 18 -0.50 -0.96 11.20
C ALA A 18 -1.69 -1.59 11.93
N ILE A 19 -2.92 -1.43 11.41
CA ILE A 19 -4.11 -2.05 11.99
C ILE A 19 -4.09 -3.58 11.86
N ALA A 20 -3.58 -4.13 10.76
CA ALA A 20 -3.43 -5.58 10.59
C ALA A 20 -2.46 -6.18 11.62
N GLU A 21 -1.36 -5.48 11.92
CA GLU A 21 -0.39 -5.94 12.92
C GLU A 21 -0.98 -5.92 14.33
N VAL A 22 -1.69 -4.83 14.70
CA VAL A 22 -2.39 -4.77 15.99
C VAL A 22 -3.52 -5.81 16.04
N GLY A 23 -4.21 -6.08 14.92
CA GLY A 23 -5.25 -7.11 14.85
C GLY A 23 -4.73 -8.54 14.99
N LYS A 24 -3.49 -8.80 14.56
CA LYS A 24 -2.82 -10.12 14.65
C LYS A 24 -2.15 -10.34 15.99
N ASN A 25 -1.31 -9.41 16.43
CA ASN A 25 -0.49 -9.56 17.64
C ASN A 25 -1.14 -8.94 18.89
N GLY A 26 -2.13 -8.06 18.73
CA GLY A 26 -2.66 -7.25 19.82
C GLY A 26 -1.70 -6.15 20.26
N ASN A 27 -2.19 -5.22 21.08
CA ASN A 27 -1.34 -4.27 21.78
C ASN A 27 -1.90 -3.98 23.17
N ASN A 28 -1.29 -4.57 24.20
CA ASN A 28 -1.73 -4.41 25.59
C ASN A 28 -1.65 -2.94 26.07
N TYR A 29 -0.71 -2.17 25.53
CA TYR A 29 -0.53 -0.76 25.91
C TYR A 29 -1.70 0.13 25.43
N ALA A 30 -2.33 -0.24 24.31
CA ALA A 30 -3.52 0.42 23.79
C ALA A 30 -4.83 -0.33 24.14
N ALA A 31 -4.76 -1.34 25.00
CA ALA A 31 -5.86 -2.25 25.33
C ALA A 31 -6.50 -2.94 24.10
N TRP A 32 -5.73 -3.18 23.05
CA TRP A 32 -6.17 -3.91 21.87
C TRP A 32 -5.91 -5.40 22.01
N VAL A 33 -6.97 -6.21 21.95
CA VAL A 33 -6.90 -7.68 21.97
C VAL A 33 -6.73 -8.25 20.54
N PRO A 34 -6.02 -9.39 20.37
CA PRO A 34 -5.82 -10.00 19.06
C PRO A 34 -7.13 -10.58 18.49
N ILE A 35 -7.70 -9.90 17.50
CA ILE A 35 -8.98 -10.25 16.87
C ILE A 35 -8.84 -11.48 15.97
N CYS A 36 -7.67 -11.63 15.31
CA CYS A 36 -7.41 -12.74 14.40
C CYS A 36 -7.41 -14.12 15.07
N GLY A 37 -7.26 -14.19 16.40
CA GLY A 37 -7.38 -15.45 17.17
C GLY A 37 -8.82 -15.94 17.33
N SER A 38 -9.81 -15.05 17.31
CA SER A 38 -11.23 -15.41 17.48
C SER A 38 -12.01 -15.51 16.16
N VAL A 39 -11.59 -14.76 15.13
CA VAL A 39 -12.26 -14.73 13.80
C VAL A 39 -11.26 -14.91 12.65
N PRO A 40 -10.78 -16.14 12.41
CA PRO A 40 -9.72 -16.41 11.43
C PRO A 40 -10.14 -16.12 9.98
N LYS A 41 -11.43 -16.32 9.64
CA LYS A 41 -11.95 -16.02 8.29
C LYS A 41 -11.80 -14.54 7.92
N PHE A 42 -12.14 -13.64 8.84
CA PHE A 42 -11.99 -12.20 8.64
C PHE A 42 -10.52 -11.82 8.44
N CYS A 43 -9.63 -12.39 9.27
CA CYS A 43 -8.20 -12.12 9.18
C CYS A 43 -7.59 -12.57 7.85
N ASN A 44 -7.99 -13.74 7.34
CA ASN A 44 -7.55 -14.22 6.03
C ASN A 44 -8.04 -13.32 4.90
N GLN A 45 -9.28 -12.82 4.98
CA GLN A 45 -9.83 -11.91 3.98
C GLN A 45 -9.10 -10.55 3.97
N VAL A 46 -8.82 -9.98 5.16
CA VAL A 46 -8.03 -8.74 5.27
C VAL A 46 -6.62 -8.93 4.74
N THR A 47 -5.98 -10.07 5.06
CA THR A 47 -4.66 -10.41 4.53
C THR A 47 -4.67 -10.50 3.00
N GLY A 48 -5.68 -11.15 2.42
CA GLY A 48 -5.87 -11.20 0.97
C GLY A 48 -6.06 -9.81 0.35
N ALA A 49 -6.85 -8.95 0.98
CA ALA A 49 -7.04 -7.56 0.55
C ALA A 49 -5.73 -6.76 0.61
N LEU A 50 -4.90 -6.99 1.63
CA LEU A 50 -3.60 -6.34 1.79
C LEU A 50 -2.63 -6.73 0.67
N ILE A 51 -2.60 -8.02 0.32
CA ILE A 51 -1.80 -8.54 -0.81
C ILE A 51 -2.26 -7.89 -2.12
N ALA A 52 -3.57 -7.81 -2.37
CA ALA A 52 -4.11 -7.11 -3.54
C ALA A 52 -3.75 -5.61 -3.56
N GLY A 53 -3.72 -4.96 -2.39
CA GLY A 53 -3.25 -3.59 -2.24
C GLY A 53 -1.78 -3.42 -2.63
N PHE A 54 -0.90 -4.34 -2.19
CA PHE A 54 0.51 -4.33 -2.58
C PHE A 54 0.71 -4.50 -4.08
N ILE A 55 -0.05 -5.41 -4.72
CA ILE A 55 -0.03 -5.55 -6.18
C ILE A 55 -0.40 -4.23 -6.85
N SER A 56 -1.44 -3.54 -6.34
CA SER A 56 -1.88 -2.25 -6.86
C SER A 56 -0.77 -1.18 -6.75
N VAL A 57 -0.04 -1.11 -5.63
CA VAL A 57 1.10 -0.19 -5.46
C VAL A 57 2.20 -0.47 -6.47
N ILE A 58 2.54 -1.74 -6.70
CA ILE A 58 3.57 -2.14 -7.67
C ILE A 58 3.15 -1.70 -9.08
N THR A 59 1.90 -1.96 -9.47
CA THR A 59 1.38 -1.53 -10.78
C THR A 59 1.45 -0.01 -10.93
N TYR A 60 1.01 0.74 -9.92
CA TYR A 60 1.05 2.20 -9.95
C TYR A 60 2.48 2.77 -9.95
N MET A 61 3.44 2.09 -9.29
CA MET A 61 4.85 2.46 -9.36
C MET A 61 5.43 2.28 -10.77
N ILE A 62 5.08 1.19 -11.46
CA ILE A 62 5.50 0.98 -12.86
C ILE A 62 4.92 2.07 -13.76
N LEU A 63 3.63 2.39 -13.61
CA LEU A 63 2.97 3.45 -14.36
C LEU A 63 3.63 4.82 -14.10
N LEU A 64 3.95 5.11 -12.83
CA LEU A 64 4.65 6.34 -12.46
C LEU A 64 6.02 6.43 -13.13
N LEU A 65 6.79 5.35 -13.13
CA LEU A 65 8.10 5.30 -13.78
C LEU A 65 7.97 5.54 -15.29
N HIS A 66 6.99 4.90 -15.93
CA HIS A 66 6.74 5.05 -17.34
C HIS A 66 6.34 6.48 -17.69
N SER A 67 5.37 7.05 -16.96
CA SER A 67 4.95 8.45 -17.14
C SER A 67 6.12 9.42 -16.94
N LEU A 68 6.96 9.19 -15.94
CA LEU A 68 8.12 10.04 -15.68
C LEU A 68 9.16 9.94 -16.80
N HIS A 69 9.43 8.74 -17.31
CA HIS A 69 10.33 8.53 -18.43
C HIS A 69 9.82 9.21 -19.71
N THR A 70 8.54 9.02 -20.05
CA THR A 70 7.92 9.66 -21.22
C THR A 70 7.93 11.19 -21.15
N VAL A 71 7.78 11.77 -19.95
CA VAL A 71 7.80 13.23 -19.76
C VAL A 71 9.22 13.79 -19.72
N LEU A 72 10.16 13.08 -19.07
CA LEU A 72 11.52 13.58 -18.83
C LEU A 72 12.44 13.39 -20.05
N ASP A 73 12.29 12.31 -20.81
CA ASP A 73 13.10 12.00 -22.00
C ASP A 73 13.17 13.17 -23.02
N PRO A 74 12.05 13.74 -23.51
CA PRO A 74 12.10 14.88 -24.43
C PRO A 74 12.63 16.17 -23.79
N LEU A 75 12.50 16.34 -22.46
CA LEU A 75 13.05 17.49 -21.75
C LEU A 75 14.58 17.40 -21.63
N LEU A 76 15.14 16.19 -21.50
CA LEU A 76 16.58 15.99 -21.49
C LEU A 76 17.18 16.16 -22.88
N LEU A 77 16.51 15.67 -23.93
CA LEU A 77 16.95 15.85 -25.31
C LEU A 77 16.89 17.31 -25.78
N LYS A 78 15.91 18.09 -25.33
CA LYS A 78 15.81 19.53 -25.64
C LYS A 78 16.86 20.38 -24.90
N LYS A 79 17.42 19.87 -23.81
CA LYS A 79 18.40 20.58 -22.97
C LYS A 79 19.85 20.45 -23.47
N SER A 80 20.14 19.48 -24.34
CA SER A 80 21.44 19.32 -25.03
C SER A 80 21.52 20.15 -26.30
#